data_AF-A0A967UR82-F1
#
_entry.id   AF-A0A967UR82-F1
#
_cell.length_a   1.000
_cell.length_b   1.000
_cell.length_c   1.000
_cell.angle_alpha   90.00
_cell.angle_beta   90.00
_cell.angle_gamma   90.00
#
_symmetry.space_group_name_H-M   'P 1'
#
loop_
_entity.id
_entity.type
_entity.pdbx_description
1 polymer ?
#
loop_
_entity_poly.entity_id
_entity_poly.type
_entity_poly.pdbx_seq_one_letter_code
_entity_poly.pdbx_strand_id
1 'polypeptide(L)' 'MTTILTTRMEAHPSDSHTRERYEATGGYATLRKALAEMSPEQIADEVKAANLRG' A
#
# COMPACT_ATOMS: atom_id res chain seq x y z
N MET A 1 11.42 -13.35 0.09
CA MET A 1 11.42 -11.87 0.14
C MET A 1 10.17 -11.43 -0.61
N THR A 2 9.24 -10.73 0.05
CA THR A 2 7.95 -10.37 -0.57
C THR A 2 8.09 -9.04 -1.32
N THR A 3 7.81 -9.03 -2.62
CA THR A 3 7.77 -7.80 -3.42
C THR A 3 6.44 -7.08 -3.19
N ILE A 4 6.47 -5.76 -3.01
CA ILE A 4 5.26 -4.95 -2.76
C ILE A 4 4.94 -4.07 -3.97
N LEU A 5 5.95 -3.48 -4.61
CA LEU A 5 5.74 -2.46 -5.66
C LEU A 5 5.33 -3.03 -7.02
N THR A 6 6.10 -3.98 -7.56
CA THR A 6 5.89 -4.47 -8.94
C THR A 6 4.98 -5.68 -9.04
N THR A 7 4.65 -6.32 -7.91
CA THR A 7 3.85 -7.57 -7.89
C THR A 7 2.54 -7.45 -8.65
N ARG A 8 1.84 -6.31 -8.55
CA ARG A 8 0.60 -6.08 -9.30
C ARG A 8 0.86 -5.92 -10.81
N MET A 9 1.97 -5.31 -11.20
CA MET A 9 2.34 -5.14 -12.62
C MET A 9 2.67 -6.50 -13.24
N GLU A 10 3.37 -7.35 -12.51
CA GLU A 10 3.70 -8.72 -12.93
C GLU A 10 2.43 -9.58 -13.04
N ALA A 11 1.50 -9.47 -12.09
CA ALA A 11 0.25 -10.24 -12.10
C ALA A 11 -0.78 -9.73 -13.12
N HIS A 12 -0.76 -8.44 -13.44
CA HIS A 12 -1.76 -7.76 -14.27
C HIS A 12 -1.12 -6.81 -15.31
N PRO A 13 -0.29 -7.32 -16.23
CA PRO A 13 0.55 -6.48 -17.09
C PRO A 13 -0.24 -5.58 -18.06
N SER A 14 -1.47 -5.94 -18.40
CA SER A 14 -2.30 -5.19 -19.35
C SER A 14 -3.13 -4.08 -18.72
N ASP A 15 -3.42 -4.14 -17.42
CA ASP A 15 -4.38 -3.24 -16.77
C ASP A 15 -4.02 -2.83 -15.34
N SER A 16 -2.80 -3.15 -14.86
CA SER A 16 -2.32 -2.78 -13.52
C SER A 16 -2.36 -1.27 -13.23
N HIS A 17 -2.34 -0.44 -14.27
CA HIS A 17 -2.41 1.01 -14.15
C HIS A 17 -3.84 1.52 -13.89
N THR A 18 -4.87 0.69 -14.07
CA THR A 18 -6.26 1.13 -13.92
C THR A 18 -6.64 1.24 -12.45
N ARG A 19 -7.52 2.20 -12.13
CA ARG A 19 -8.08 2.34 -10.78
C ARG A 19 -8.89 1.11 -10.38
N GLU A 20 -9.69 0.56 -11.30
CA GLU A 20 -10.47 -0.65 -11.05
C GLU A 20 -9.57 -1.81 -10.64
N ARG A 21 -8.47 -2.05 -11.37
CA ARG A 21 -7.50 -3.08 -11.00
C ARG A 21 -6.84 -2.79 -9.66
N TYR A 22 -6.54 -1.53 -9.36
CA TYR A 22 -6.01 -1.15 -8.03
C TYR A 22 -6.97 -1.55 -6.92
N GLU A 23 -8.24 -1.17 -7.02
CA GLU A 23 -9.25 -1.48 -6.00
C GLU A 23 -9.51 -2.99 -5.89
N ALA A 24 -9.60 -3.69 -7.02
CA ALA A 24 -9.80 -5.15 -7.06
C ALA A 24 -8.63 -5.93 -6.44
N THR A 25 -7.43 -5.36 -6.39
CA THR A 25 -6.23 -5.97 -5.79
C THR A 25 -5.95 -5.45 -4.37
N GLY A 26 -6.95 -4.84 -3.72
CA GLY A 26 -6.84 -4.37 -2.33
C GLY A 26 -6.39 -2.91 -2.18
N GLY A 27 -6.33 -2.16 -3.27
CA GLY A 27 -6.04 -0.73 -3.27
C GLY A 27 -6.92 0.06 -2.31
N TYR A 28 -6.33 1.09 -1.70
CA TYR A 28 -6.93 1.93 -0.66
C TYR A 28 -7.37 1.22 0.63
N ALA A 29 -7.29 -0.12 0.76
CA ALA A 29 -7.72 -0.79 1.99
C ALA A 29 -6.93 -0.31 3.22
N THR A 30 -5.60 -0.28 3.11
CA THR A 30 -4.72 0.24 4.19
C THR A 30 -4.90 1.72 4.42
N LEU A 31 -5.14 2.52 3.36
CA LEU A 31 -5.42 3.95 3.51
C LEU A 31 -6.68 4.19 4.34
N ARG A 32 -7.77 3.47 4.03
CA ARG A 32 -9.02 3.56 4.77
C ARG A 32 -8.83 3.22 6.25
N LYS A 33 -8.10 2.14 6.54
CA LYS A 33 -7.74 1.76 7.91
C LYS A 33 -6.95 2.87 8.61
N ALA A 34 -5.89 3.37 7.99
CA ALA A 34 -5.04 4.39 8.58
C ALA A 34 -5.82 5.67 8.93
N LEU A 35 -6.73 6.10 8.05
CA LEU A 35 -7.54 7.30 8.29
C LEU A 35 -8.64 7.10 9.34
N ALA A 36 -9.20 5.89 9.45
CA ALA A 36 -10.32 5.61 10.36
C ALA A 36 -9.86 5.21 11.78
N GLU A 37 -8.70 4.55 11.89
CA GLU A 37 -8.30 3.83 13.10
C GLU A 37 -6.97 4.31 13.70
N MET A 38 -6.20 5.15 13.01
CA MET A 38 -4.85 5.54 13.45
C MET A 38 -4.71 7.06 13.60
N SER A 39 -3.91 7.47 14.58
CA SER A 39 -3.44 8.84 14.70
C SER A 39 -2.20 9.09 13.81
N PRO A 40 -1.91 10.35 13.47
CA PRO A 40 -0.68 10.70 12.75
C PRO A 40 0.60 10.23 13.45
N GLU A 41 0.64 10.25 14.78
CA GLU A 41 1.79 9.82 15.59
C GLU A 41 2.02 8.31 15.47
N GLN A 42 0.94 7.51 15.53
CA GLN A 42 1.03 6.07 15.34
C GLN A 42 1.58 5.72 13.96
N ILE A 43 1.14 6.43 12.91
CA ILE A 43 1.67 6.24 11.55
C ILE A 43 3.16 6.59 11.48
N ALA A 44 3.56 7.70 12.10
CA ALA A 44 4.97 8.12 12.12
C ALA A 44 5.86 7.11 12.85
N ASP A 45 5.39 6.52 13.95
CA ASP A 45 6.13 5.54 14.73
C ASP A 45 6.28 4.20 13.98
N GLU A 46 5.27 3.77 13.21
CA GLU A 46 5.39 2.61 12.33
C GLU A 46 6.47 2.81 11.24
N VAL A 47 6.56 4.00 10.64
CA VAL A 47 7.60 4.31 9.64
C VAL A 47 9.00 4.28 10.27
N LYS A 48 9.15 4.82 11.50
CA LYS A 48 10.41 4.75 12.25
C LYS A 48 10.77 3.30 12.56
N ALA A 49 9.81 2.50 13.03
CA ALA A 49 10.02 1.09 13.35
C ALA A 49 10.41 0.27 12.11
N ALA A 50 9.84 0.60 10.95
CA ALA A 50 10.21 -0.01 9.67
C ALA A 50 11.61 0.37 9.17
N ASN A 51 12.27 1.35 9.79
CA ASN A 51 13.61 1.86 9.41
C ASN A 51 13.68 2.17 7.90
N LEU A 52 12.61 2.76 7.35
CA LEU A 52 12.54 3.17 5.96
C LEU A 52 13.51 4.33 5.71
N ARG A 53 14.34 4.20 4.68
CA ARG A 53 15.35 5.19 4.29
C ARG A 53 15.06 5.69 2.88
N GLY A 54 15.39 6.96 2.65
CA GLY A 54 15.34 7.58 1.32
C GLY A 54 16.46 7.11 0.41
#